data_AF-A0A7V9M759-F1
#
_entry.id   AF-A0A7V9M759-F1
#
_cell.length_a   1.000
_cell.length_b   1.000
_cell.length_c   1.000
_cell.angle_alpha   90.00
_cell.angle_beta   90.00
_cell.angle_gamma   90.00
#
_symmetry.space_group_name_H-M   'P 1'
#
loop_
_entity.id
_entity.type
_entity.pdbx_description
1 polymer ?
#
loop_
_entity_poly.entity_id
_entity_poly.type
_entity_poly.pdbx_seq_one_letter_code
_entity_poly.pdbx_strand_id
1 'polypeptide(L)'
;MSPRAAWRLEGLGFSRVYDYVPGKADWSASGLPTEGKLASVPTIGEAARRDVPTCAPAEKVGAARERVRRAGFDRCVVVSKGGIVLGLLREKELATDPEAPVEEAMRNGPATFRPNEPVEKTAKRMRDRGASAVLVTTSDGKLMGVLYREDAERLAHNT
;
A
#
# COMPACT_ATOMS: atom_id res chain seq x y z
N MET A 1 2.64 20.98 0.98
CA MET A 1 3.20 22.22 0.37
C MET A 1 3.82 22.99 1.52
N SER A 2 5.02 23.55 1.38
CA SER A 2 5.60 24.29 2.51
C SER A 2 4.88 25.64 2.72
N PRO A 3 4.90 26.21 3.93
CA PRO A 3 4.29 27.52 4.20
C PRO A 3 4.75 28.60 3.21
N ARG A 4 6.03 28.59 2.82
CA ARG A 4 6.60 29.53 1.84
C ARG A 4 5.95 29.42 0.45
N ALA A 5 5.64 28.20 0.01
CA ALA A 5 4.99 27.98 -1.28
C ALA A 5 3.49 28.34 -1.21
N ALA A 6 2.82 28.06 -0.09
CA ALA A 6 1.44 28.48 0.12
C ALA A 6 1.29 30.00 0.03
N TRP A 7 2.09 30.76 0.80
CA TRP A 7 2.13 32.22 0.72
C TRP A 7 2.42 32.76 -0.68
N ARG A 8 3.28 32.08 -1.45
CA ARG A 8 3.56 32.48 -2.83
C ARG A 8 2.33 32.33 -3.74
N LEU A 9 1.54 31.27 -3.57
CA LEU A 9 0.32 31.05 -4.36
C LEU A 9 -0.79 32.02 -3.97
N GLU A 10 -0.95 32.33 -2.69
CA GLU A 10 -1.91 33.36 -2.25
C GLU A 10 -1.58 34.71 -2.89
N GLY A 11 -0.29 35.10 -2.89
CA GLY A 11 0.17 36.31 -3.58
C GLY A 11 -0.01 36.31 -5.11
N LEU A 12 -0.27 35.14 -5.73
CA LEU A 12 -0.61 35.01 -7.14
C LEU A 12 -2.13 34.98 -7.41
N GLY A 13 -2.96 35.18 -6.38
CA GLY A 13 -4.41 35.27 -6.50
C GLY A 13 -5.17 33.95 -6.34
N PHE A 14 -4.50 32.88 -5.94
CA PHE A 14 -5.18 31.63 -5.59
C PHE A 14 -5.91 31.78 -4.25
N SER A 15 -7.21 31.48 -4.23
CA SER A 15 -8.07 31.66 -3.04
C SER A 15 -8.23 30.42 -2.16
N ARG A 16 -7.84 29.24 -2.66
CA ARG A 16 -7.90 27.96 -1.95
C ARG A 16 -6.52 27.35 -1.82
N VAL A 17 -5.70 27.97 -0.98
CA VAL A 17 -4.33 27.52 -0.69
C VAL A 17 -4.30 26.89 0.69
N TYR A 18 -3.62 25.76 0.81
CA TYR A 18 -3.51 25.01 2.05
C TYR A 18 -2.04 24.72 2.35
N ASP A 19 -1.64 24.94 3.59
CA ASP A 19 -0.38 24.40 4.12
C ASP A 19 -0.58 22.91 4.44
N TYR A 20 0.16 22.05 3.74
CA TYR A 20 0.20 20.64 4.07
C TYR A 20 1.48 20.40 4.84
N VAL A 21 1.34 20.52 6.16
CA VAL A 21 2.40 20.53 7.17
C VAL A 21 3.39 19.36 7.03
N PRO A 22 2.96 18.11 6.74
CA PRO A 22 3.90 17.00 6.55
C PRO A 22 4.82 17.14 5.32
N GLY A 23 4.52 18.08 4.41
CA GLY A 23 5.37 18.43 3.28
C GLY A 23 5.07 17.67 1.98
N LYS A 24 5.79 18.03 0.90
CA LYS A 24 5.56 17.46 -0.45
C LYS A 24 5.92 15.98 -0.54
N ALA A 25 6.98 15.56 0.14
CA ALA A 25 7.40 14.16 0.14
C ALA A 25 6.33 13.25 0.75
N ASP A 26 5.75 13.67 1.88
CA ASP A 26 4.64 12.96 2.51
C ASP A 26 3.36 12.98 1.66
N TRP A 27 3.05 14.12 1.03
CA TRP A 27 1.92 14.22 0.09
C TRP A 27 2.00 13.14 -1.00
N SER A 28 3.16 13.04 -1.66
CA SER A 28 3.39 11.98 -2.67
C SER A 28 3.36 10.59 -2.04
N ALA A 29 3.99 10.38 -0.88
CA ALA A 29 3.99 9.10 -0.17
C ALA A 29 2.63 8.70 0.42
N SER A 30 1.63 9.58 0.36
CA SER A 30 0.23 9.28 0.68
C SER A 30 -0.60 8.97 -0.57
N GLY A 31 0.02 8.95 -1.75
CA GLY A 31 -0.64 8.68 -3.04
C GLY A 31 -1.64 9.77 -3.44
N LEU A 32 -1.42 11.01 -2.97
CA LEU A 32 -2.26 12.14 -3.32
C LEU A 32 -1.91 12.68 -4.73
N PRO A 33 -2.86 13.30 -5.44
CA PRO A 33 -2.64 13.79 -6.82
C PRO A 33 -1.43 14.71 -6.94
N THR A 34 -0.66 14.56 -8.02
CA THR A 34 0.50 15.40 -8.31
C THR A 34 0.48 15.92 -9.74
N GLU A 35 1.17 17.03 -9.98
CA GLU A 35 1.32 17.67 -11.30
C GLU A 35 2.80 17.84 -11.65
N GLY A 36 3.10 17.84 -12.95
CA GLY A 36 4.44 18.07 -13.51
C GLY A 36 5.03 16.86 -14.26
N LYS A 37 6.32 16.95 -14.64
CA LYS A 37 6.97 15.99 -15.55
C LYS A 37 6.93 14.52 -15.11
N LEU A 38 6.88 14.28 -13.79
CA LEU A 38 6.84 12.93 -13.23
C LEU A 38 5.43 12.46 -12.88
N ALA A 39 4.40 13.33 -13.01
CA ALA A 39 3.03 12.98 -12.67
C ALA A 39 2.43 11.94 -13.61
N SER A 40 2.95 11.82 -14.83
CA SER A 40 2.54 10.80 -15.81
C SER A 40 3.28 9.46 -15.64
N VAL A 41 4.23 9.36 -14.72
CA VAL A 41 4.95 8.10 -14.47
C VAL A 41 4.08 7.22 -13.59
N PRO A 42 3.65 6.02 -14.04
CA PRO A 42 2.80 5.15 -13.24
C PRO A 42 3.44 4.81 -11.90
N THR A 43 2.66 4.95 -10.83
CA THR A 43 3.12 4.70 -9.46
C THR A 43 2.53 3.41 -8.90
N ILE A 44 3.22 2.81 -7.92
CA ILE A 44 2.71 1.57 -7.32
C ILE A 44 1.41 1.78 -6.54
N GLY A 45 1.13 3.00 -6.08
CA GLY A 45 -0.14 3.35 -5.41
C GLY A 45 -1.34 3.36 -6.35
N GLU A 46 -1.14 3.68 -7.63
CA GLU A 46 -2.17 3.58 -8.68
C GLU A 46 -2.39 2.13 -9.10
N ALA A 47 -1.31 1.33 -9.16
CA ALA A 47 -1.33 -0.05 -9.57
C ALA A 47 -1.80 -1.04 -8.47
N ALA A 48 -1.78 -0.63 -7.20
CA ALA A 48 -2.13 -1.51 -6.09
C ALA A 48 -3.62 -1.87 -6.07
N ARG A 49 -3.92 -3.17 -5.94
CA ARG A 49 -5.27 -3.70 -5.72
C ARG A 49 -5.70 -3.35 -4.28
N ARG A 50 -6.80 -2.59 -4.16
CA ARG A 50 -7.30 -2.02 -2.89
C ARG A 50 -8.29 -2.92 -2.16
N ASP A 51 -8.80 -3.93 -2.86
CA ASP A 51 -9.77 -4.93 -2.41
C ASP A 51 -9.13 -6.15 -1.71
N VAL A 52 -7.84 -6.07 -1.41
CA VAL A 52 -7.15 -7.11 -0.64
C VAL A 52 -7.87 -7.34 0.70
N PRO A 53 -8.19 -8.60 1.05
CA PRO A 53 -8.78 -8.92 2.35
C PRO A 53 -7.92 -8.46 3.51
N THR A 54 -8.58 -7.94 4.55
CA THR A 54 -7.97 -7.58 5.82
C THR A 54 -8.58 -8.38 6.98
N CYS A 55 -7.82 -8.49 8.07
CA CYS A 55 -8.27 -9.10 9.33
C CYS A 55 -7.65 -8.36 10.53
N ALA A 56 -8.30 -8.47 11.68
CA ALA A 56 -7.77 -7.95 12.93
C ALA A 56 -6.88 -8.98 13.64
N PRO A 57 -5.92 -8.55 14.48
CA PRO A 57 -5.04 -9.46 15.26
C PRO A 57 -5.78 -10.52 16.07
N ALA A 58 -6.90 -10.12 16.71
CA ALA A 58 -7.72 -11.00 17.53
C ALA A 58 -8.74 -11.84 16.74
N GLU A 59 -8.83 -11.67 15.42
CA GLU A 59 -9.73 -12.50 14.60
C GLU A 59 -9.19 -13.94 14.53
N LYS A 60 -10.07 -14.92 14.32
CA LYS A 60 -9.67 -16.32 14.09
C LYS A 60 -9.11 -16.50 12.67
N VAL A 61 -8.04 -17.30 12.55
CA VAL A 61 -7.42 -17.62 11.24
C VAL A 61 -8.44 -18.22 10.26
N GLY A 62 -9.35 -19.08 10.73
CA GLY A 62 -10.37 -19.70 9.88
C GLY A 62 -11.29 -18.68 9.19
N ALA A 63 -11.68 -17.62 9.89
CA ALA A 63 -12.53 -16.56 9.34
C ALA A 63 -11.77 -15.73 8.29
N ALA A 64 -10.51 -15.39 8.55
CA ALA A 64 -9.63 -14.73 7.60
C ALA A 64 -9.43 -15.59 6.34
N ARG A 65 -9.18 -16.89 6.49
CA ARG A 65 -9.04 -17.85 5.38
C ARG A 65 -10.27 -17.91 4.49
N GLU A 66 -11.46 -17.99 5.08
CA GLU A 66 -12.72 -17.97 4.33
C GLU A 66 -12.89 -16.69 3.53
N ARG A 67 -12.58 -15.53 4.13
CA ARG A 67 -12.62 -14.23 3.46
C ARG A 67 -11.68 -14.17 2.27
N VAL A 68 -10.43 -14.64 2.45
CA VAL A 68 -9.42 -14.71 1.39
C VAL A 68 -9.87 -15.57 0.23
N ARG A 69 -10.37 -16.77 0.52
CA ARG A 69 -10.87 -17.71 -0.49
C ARG A 69 -12.03 -17.12 -1.30
N ARG A 70 -13.02 -16.52 -0.64
CA ARG A 70 -14.18 -15.91 -1.33
C ARG A 70 -13.80 -14.73 -2.22
N ALA A 71 -12.80 -13.96 -1.81
CA ALA A 71 -12.32 -12.83 -2.58
C ALA A 71 -11.37 -13.23 -3.73
N GLY A 72 -10.94 -14.50 -3.80
CA GLY A 72 -9.97 -14.96 -4.81
C GLY A 72 -8.56 -14.45 -4.58
N PHE A 73 -8.21 -14.11 -3.34
CA PHE A 73 -6.85 -13.70 -2.96
C PHE A 73 -6.06 -14.88 -2.38
N ASP A 74 -4.75 -14.70 -2.26
CA ASP A 74 -3.81 -15.66 -1.67
C ASP A 74 -3.27 -15.20 -0.30
N ARG A 75 -3.80 -14.08 0.22
CA ARG A 75 -3.30 -13.41 1.43
C ARG A 75 -4.36 -12.60 2.14
N CYS A 76 -4.18 -12.43 3.44
CA CYS A 76 -4.91 -11.48 4.27
C CYS A 76 -3.93 -10.53 4.96
N VAL A 77 -4.14 -9.21 4.84
CA VAL A 77 -3.31 -8.22 5.53
C VAL A 77 -3.86 -8.01 6.94
N VAL A 78 -3.02 -8.17 7.96
CA VAL A 78 -3.42 -7.93 9.34
C VAL A 78 -3.27 -6.45 9.64
N VAL A 79 -4.37 -5.81 10.04
CA VAL A 79 -4.41 -4.35 10.28
C VAL A 79 -4.97 -4.02 11.66
N SER A 80 -4.50 -2.91 12.22
CA SER A 80 -5.13 -2.32 13.42
C SER A 80 -6.49 -1.70 13.09
N LYS A 81 -7.24 -1.29 14.12
CA LYS A 81 -8.48 -0.50 13.94
C LYS A 81 -8.26 0.79 13.13
N GLY A 82 -7.05 1.35 13.16
CA GLY A 82 -6.67 2.55 12.40
C GLY A 82 -6.19 2.27 10.97
N GLY A 83 -6.27 1.00 10.50
CA GLY A 83 -5.82 0.59 9.17
C GLY A 83 -4.30 0.44 9.03
N ILE A 84 -3.55 0.45 10.14
CA ILE A 84 -2.09 0.30 10.14
C ILE A 84 -1.74 -1.17 9.93
N VAL A 85 -0.83 -1.47 9.01
CA VAL A 85 -0.36 -2.84 8.76
C VAL A 85 0.46 -3.33 9.95
N LEU A 86 0.04 -4.47 10.52
CA LEU A 86 0.71 -5.15 11.63
C LEU A 86 1.40 -6.44 11.17
N GLY A 87 0.77 -7.14 10.23
CA GLY A 87 1.22 -8.44 9.78
C GLY A 87 0.62 -8.89 8.46
N LEU A 88 0.96 -10.11 8.07
CA LEU A 88 0.48 -10.74 6.83
C LEU A 88 0.25 -12.23 7.06
N LEU A 89 -0.90 -12.72 6.62
CA LEU A 89 -1.17 -14.15 6.46
C LEU A 89 -1.04 -14.49 4.98
N ARG A 90 -0.16 -15.43 4.62
CA ARG A 90 -0.11 -16.06 3.30
C ARG A 90 -0.64 -17.48 3.42
N GLU A 91 -0.65 -18.21 2.30
CA GLU A 91 -1.10 -19.59 2.22
C GLU A 91 -0.65 -20.46 3.42
N LYS A 92 0.64 -20.41 3.77
CA LYS A 92 1.19 -21.15 4.92
C LYS A 92 0.53 -20.78 6.25
N GLU A 93 0.38 -19.48 6.54
CA GLU A 93 -0.21 -19.01 7.79
C GLU A 93 -1.73 -19.24 7.81
N LEU A 94 -2.40 -19.09 6.66
CA LEU A 94 -3.84 -19.37 6.53
C LEU A 94 -4.16 -20.87 6.69
N ALA A 95 -3.21 -21.76 6.41
CA ALA A 95 -3.35 -23.20 6.58
C ALA A 95 -3.14 -23.68 8.03
N THR A 96 -2.83 -22.78 8.97
CA THR A 96 -2.67 -23.11 10.39
C THR A 96 -4.02 -23.37 11.08
N ASP A 97 -3.99 -23.57 12.40
CA ASP A 97 -5.16 -23.84 13.23
C ASP A 97 -6.26 -22.77 12.99
N PRO A 98 -7.44 -23.14 12.48
CA PRO A 98 -8.52 -22.19 12.25
C PRO A 98 -9.00 -21.46 13.49
N GLU A 99 -8.82 -22.05 14.68
CA GLU A 99 -9.29 -21.48 15.94
C GLU A 99 -8.26 -20.55 16.60
N ALA A 100 -6.99 -20.60 16.16
CA ALA A 100 -5.95 -19.71 16.66
C ALA A 100 -6.24 -18.25 16.26
N PRO A 101 -5.88 -17.28 17.14
CA PRO A 101 -5.93 -15.87 16.79
C PRO A 101 -4.88 -15.55 15.72
N VAL A 102 -5.22 -14.63 14.82
CA VAL A 102 -4.38 -14.21 13.70
C VAL A 102 -3.01 -13.72 14.17
N GLU A 103 -2.94 -13.02 15.29
CA GLU A 103 -1.69 -12.47 15.82
C GLU A 103 -0.64 -13.52 16.20
N GLU A 104 -1.08 -14.73 16.56
CA GLU A 104 -0.20 -15.86 16.86
C GLU A 104 0.30 -16.56 15.59
N ALA A 105 -0.48 -16.52 14.51
CA ALA A 105 -0.14 -17.16 13.23
C ALA A 105 0.58 -16.22 12.25
N MET A 106 0.43 -14.90 12.39
CA MET A 106 0.85 -13.95 11.37
C MET A 106 2.36 -13.82 11.21
N ARG A 107 2.76 -13.46 9.99
CA ARG A 107 4.09 -12.91 9.77
C ARG A 107 4.13 -11.45 10.20
N ASN A 108 4.87 -11.18 11.27
CA ASN A 108 5.11 -9.83 11.79
C ASN A 108 5.98 -9.00 10.85
N GLY A 109 5.75 -7.69 10.85
CA GLY A 109 6.62 -6.70 10.17
C GLY A 109 6.85 -6.96 8.68
N PRO A 110 5.80 -7.18 7.86
CA PRO A 110 5.99 -7.35 6.42
C PRO A 110 6.61 -6.07 5.83
N ALA A 111 7.54 -6.24 4.88
CA ALA A 111 8.07 -5.09 4.15
C ALA A 111 6.95 -4.38 3.38
N THR A 112 6.85 -3.07 3.54
CA THR A 112 5.91 -2.20 2.82
C THR A 112 6.66 -1.21 1.94
N PHE A 113 5.97 -0.72 0.92
CA PHE A 113 6.49 0.20 -0.08
C PHE A 113 5.63 1.46 -0.12
N ARG A 114 6.23 2.59 -0.47
CA ARG A 114 5.51 3.87 -0.54
C ARG A 114 4.80 3.98 -1.89
N PRO A 115 3.55 4.48 -1.92
CA PRO A 115 2.73 4.53 -3.15
C PRO A 115 3.40 5.29 -4.30
N ASN A 116 4.24 6.28 -4.01
CA ASN A 116 4.92 7.10 -5.01
C ASN A 116 6.17 6.44 -5.64
N GLU A 117 6.54 5.21 -5.26
CA GLU A 117 7.60 4.51 -5.98
C GLU A 117 7.15 4.22 -7.42
N PRO A 118 8.01 4.45 -8.44
CA PRO A 118 7.71 4.08 -9.82
C PRO A 118 7.47 2.59 -9.97
N VAL A 119 6.49 2.22 -10.80
CA VAL A 119 6.15 0.81 -11.05
C VAL A 119 7.32 0.03 -11.62
N GLU A 120 8.03 0.56 -12.61
CA GLU A 120 9.16 -0.11 -13.28
C GLU A 120 10.27 -0.51 -12.29
N LYS A 121 10.68 0.44 -11.44
CA LYS A 121 11.70 0.22 -10.40
C LYS A 121 11.24 -0.87 -9.41
N THR A 122 9.96 -0.87 -9.06
CA THR A 122 9.41 -1.85 -8.13
C THR A 122 9.29 -3.23 -8.76
N ALA A 123 8.84 -3.32 -10.02
CA ALA A 123 8.78 -4.56 -10.79
C ALA A 123 10.17 -5.22 -10.89
N LYS A 124 11.22 -4.43 -11.19
CA LYS A 124 12.61 -4.91 -11.17
C LYS A 124 13.00 -5.46 -9.80
N ARG A 125 12.76 -4.70 -8.72
CA ARG A 125 13.07 -5.15 -7.34
C ARG A 125 12.30 -6.43 -6.97
N MET A 126 11.06 -6.57 -7.42
CA MET A 126 10.23 -7.76 -7.19
C MET A 126 10.78 -8.99 -7.93
N ARG A 127 11.22 -8.83 -9.18
CA ARG A 127 11.92 -9.90 -9.92
C ARG A 127 13.20 -10.34 -9.22
N ASP A 128 14.08 -9.39 -8.92
CA ASP A 128 15.39 -9.66 -8.32
C ASP A 128 15.28 -10.38 -6.97
N ARG A 129 14.20 -10.12 -6.23
CA ARG A 129 13.93 -10.73 -4.90
C ARG A 129 12.97 -11.92 -4.95
N GLY A 130 12.52 -12.33 -6.14
CA GLY A 130 11.52 -13.40 -6.29
C GLY A 130 10.17 -13.12 -5.61
N ALA A 131 9.83 -11.84 -5.36
CA ALA A 131 8.59 -11.46 -4.70
C ALA A 131 7.42 -11.48 -5.70
N SER A 132 6.37 -12.25 -5.40
CA SER A 132 5.14 -12.26 -6.21
C SER A 132 4.25 -11.03 -6.00
N ALA A 133 4.37 -10.38 -4.83
CA ALA A 133 3.61 -9.18 -4.50
C ALA A 133 4.23 -8.41 -3.31
N VAL A 134 3.91 -7.12 -3.21
CA VAL A 134 4.35 -6.22 -2.13
C VAL A 134 3.16 -5.46 -1.53
N LEU A 135 3.27 -5.11 -0.25
CA LEU A 135 2.28 -4.26 0.42
C LEU A 135 2.59 -2.79 0.12
N VAL A 136 1.56 -2.01 -0.20
CA VAL A 136 1.69 -0.56 -0.42
C VAL A 136 1.02 0.17 0.75
N THR A 137 1.75 1.09 1.39
CA THR A 137 1.27 1.83 2.56
C THR A 137 1.63 3.31 2.51
N THR A 138 0.78 4.16 3.09
CA THR A 138 1.12 5.57 3.34
C THR A 138 2.33 5.70 4.26
N SER A 139 2.90 6.90 4.38
CA SER A 139 3.98 7.26 5.32
C SER A 139 3.79 6.69 6.74
N ASP A 140 2.57 6.82 7.26
CA ASP A 140 2.18 6.36 8.60
C ASP A 140 1.92 4.85 8.71
N GLY A 141 2.03 4.09 7.61
CA GLY A 141 1.82 2.64 7.60
C GLY A 141 0.38 2.20 7.38
N LYS A 142 -0.52 3.11 6.99
CA LYS A 142 -1.89 2.75 6.60
C LYS A 142 -1.87 1.95 5.30
N LEU A 143 -2.60 0.84 5.28
CA LEU A 143 -2.73 0.01 4.09
C LEU A 143 -3.40 0.80 2.95
N MET A 144 -2.74 0.81 1.80
CA MET A 144 -3.33 1.29 0.55
C MET A 144 -3.75 0.13 -0.36
N GLY A 145 -3.02 -0.98 -0.33
CA GLY A 145 -3.34 -2.18 -1.11
C GLY A 145 -2.15 -3.11 -1.30
N VAL A 146 -2.29 -4.03 -2.25
CA VAL A 146 -1.23 -4.96 -2.67
C VAL A 146 -0.93 -4.79 -4.14
N LEU A 147 0.35 -4.68 -4.48
CA LEU A 147 0.81 -4.72 -5.86
C LEU A 147 1.30 -6.13 -6.18
N TYR A 148 0.71 -6.76 -7.19
CA TYR A 148 1.19 -8.02 -7.76
C TYR A 148 2.25 -7.76 -8.82
N ARG A 149 3.25 -8.67 -8.90
CA ARG A 149 4.37 -8.53 -9.85
C ARG A 149 3.87 -8.48 -11.28
N GLU A 150 2.91 -9.33 -11.63
CA GLU A 150 2.29 -9.37 -12.96
C GLU A 150 1.66 -8.03 -13.35
N ASP A 151 1.00 -7.34 -12.42
CA ASP A 151 0.38 -6.04 -12.68
C ASP A 151 1.45 -4.96 -12.84
N ALA A 152 2.48 -5.01 -11.99
CA ALA A 152 3.62 -4.11 -12.06
C ALA A 152 4.36 -4.27 -13.40
N GLU A 153 4.60 -5.49 -13.83
CA GLU A 153 5.27 -5.79 -15.10
C GLU A 153 4.41 -5.36 -16.29
N ARG A 154 3.13 -5.70 -16.29
CA ARG A 154 2.20 -5.29 -17.35
C ARG A 154 2.17 -3.77 -17.54
N LEU A 155 2.13 -3.01 -16.43
CA LEU A 155 2.15 -1.56 -16.48
C LEU A 155 3.51 -0.99 -16.91
N ALA A 156 4.61 -1.59 -16.46
CA ALA A 156 5.95 -1.15 -16.84
C ALA A 156 6.27 -1.32 -18.33
N HIS A 157 5.67 -2.30 -19.02
CA HIS A 157 5.85 -2.49 -20.47
C HIS A 157 5.01 -1.52 -21.33
N ASN A 158 4.00 -0.87 -20.73
CA ASN A 158 3.09 0.05 -21.43
C ASN A 158 3.50 1.53 -21.27
N THR A 159 4.65 1.81 -20.67
CA THR A 159 5.18 3.17 -20.40
C THR A 159 6.39 3.42 -21.28
#